data_AF-A0A1B6D070-F1
#
_entry.id   AF-A0A1B6D070-F1
#
_cell.length_a   1.000
_cell.length_b   1.000
_cell.length_c   1.000
_cell.angle_alpha   90.00
_cell.angle_beta   90.00
_cell.angle_gamma   90.00
#
_symmetry.space_group_name_H-M   'P 1'
#
loop_
_entity.id
_entity.type
_entity.pdbx_description
1 polymer ?
#
loop_
_entity_poly.entity_id
_entity_poly.type
_entity_poly.pdbx_seq_one_letter_code
_entity_poly.pdbx_strand_id
1 'polypeptide(L)'
;AHNTKEQNYFTITSFKLLLEHLSVYSLVFSTSMKAKILYRSILLVLIIFCCQTRLLDAKKYRNAEDTNKCTSKVCKKTVDMLLKDIDKNVDPCDDFYHYACGNYLKTAEPDIIN
;
A
#
# COMPACT_ATOMS: atom_id res chain seq x y z
N ALA A 1 12.54 -0.91 42.36
CA ALA A 1 11.40 -0.93 43.30
C ALA A 1 11.29 0.43 43.97
N HIS A 2 10.18 1.15 43.81
CA HIS A 2 9.71 2.31 44.60
C HIS A 2 8.43 2.83 43.90
N ASN A 3 7.29 3.20 44.50
CA ASN A 3 6.74 3.05 45.86
C ASN A 3 5.25 3.50 45.80
N THR A 4 4.30 2.81 46.45
CA THR A 4 2.84 2.84 46.15
C THR A 4 1.98 3.83 46.98
N LYS A 5 2.56 4.66 47.86
CA LYS A 5 1.77 5.55 48.76
C LYS A 5 1.34 6.89 48.14
N GLU A 6 2.06 7.40 47.16
CA GLU A 6 1.73 8.65 46.45
C GLU A 6 0.49 8.50 45.54
N GLN A 7 0.13 7.28 45.14
CA GLN A 7 -0.91 7.04 44.13
C GLN A 7 -2.34 7.18 44.68
N ASN A 8 -2.53 7.04 45.98
CA ASN A 8 -3.87 7.03 46.57
C ASN A 8 -4.41 8.44 46.84
N TYR A 9 -3.54 9.44 47.07
CA TYR A 9 -3.95 10.85 47.21
C TYR A 9 -4.26 11.49 45.86
N PHE A 10 -3.52 11.10 44.82
CA PHE A 10 -3.71 11.56 43.45
C PHE A 10 -5.04 11.06 42.86
N THR A 11 -5.44 9.83 43.15
CA THR A 11 -6.67 9.21 42.59
C THR A 11 -7.96 9.83 43.12
N ILE A 12 -8.02 10.19 44.41
CA ILE A 12 -9.22 10.79 45.02
C ILE A 12 -9.47 12.22 44.50
N THR A 13 -8.40 13.02 44.36
CA THR A 13 -8.49 14.39 43.82
C THR A 13 -8.90 14.39 42.35
N SER A 14 -8.41 13.42 41.58
CA SER A 14 -8.74 13.25 40.16
C SER A 14 -10.22 12.93 39.92
N PHE A 15 -10.85 12.15 40.81
CA PHE A 15 -12.25 11.75 40.65
C PHE A 15 -13.24 12.90 40.90
N LYS A 16 -12.90 13.82 41.81
CA LYS A 16 -13.73 15.01 42.10
C LYS A 16 -13.78 15.98 40.90
N LEU A 17 -12.66 16.11 40.18
CA LEU A 17 -12.56 16.85 38.92
C LEU A 17 -13.38 16.20 37.79
N LEU A 18 -13.47 14.86 37.74
CA LEU A 18 -14.19 14.16 36.66
C LEU A 18 -15.71 14.38 36.70
N LEU A 19 -16.30 14.51 37.89
CA LEU A 19 -17.76 14.61 38.07
C LEU A 19 -18.33 15.99 37.70
N GLU A 20 -17.56 17.07 37.88
CA GLU A 20 -17.99 18.43 37.51
C GLU A 20 -17.96 18.68 36.00
N HIS A 21 -17.10 17.98 35.25
CA HIS A 21 -16.96 18.15 33.80
C HIS A 21 -18.07 17.48 32.97
N LEU A 22 -18.80 16.48 33.51
CA LEU A 22 -19.77 15.68 32.73
C LEU A 22 -21.09 16.41 32.42
N SER A 23 -21.59 17.22 33.36
CA SER A 23 -22.86 17.95 33.21
C SER A 23 -22.75 19.14 32.25
N VAL A 24 -21.63 19.87 32.32
CA VAL A 24 -21.31 21.01 31.44
C VAL A 24 -21.02 20.52 30.02
N TYR A 25 -20.33 19.38 29.88
CA TYR A 25 -20.07 18.78 28.57
C TYR A 25 -21.38 18.41 27.84
N SER A 26 -22.37 17.86 28.54
CA SER A 26 -23.66 17.46 27.95
C SER A 26 -24.47 18.65 27.42
N LEU A 27 -24.41 19.81 28.09
CA LEU A 27 -25.07 21.04 27.66
C LEU A 27 -24.38 21.67 26.43
N VAL A 28 -23.04 21.71 26.44
CA VAL A 28 -22.22 22.20 25.31
C VAL A 28 -22.31 21.27 24.11
N PHE A 29 -22.46 19.97 24.34
CA PHE A 29 -22.70 18.95 23.33
C PHE A 29 -24.02 19.22 22.59
N SER A 30 -25.15 19.40 23.28
CA SER A 30 -26.45 19.58 22.61
C SER A 30 -26.52 20.77 21.60
N THR A 31 -25.93 21.92 21.93
CA THR A 31 -25.94 23.12 21.06
C THR A 31 -24.85 23.09 19.98
N SER A 32 -23.66 22.56 20.29
CA SER A 32 -22.52 22.51 19.36
C SER A 32 -22.56 21.31 18.42
N MET A 33 -23.34 20.27 18.72
CA MET A 33 -23.38 19.05 17.92
C MET A 33 -23.99 19.26 16.54
N LYS A 34 -24.91 20.20 16.33
CA LYS A 34 -25.43 20.49 14.97
C LYS A 34 -24.35 21.07 14.06
N ALA A 35 -23.59 22.06 14.54
CA ALA A 35 -22.49 22.66 13.77
C ALA A 35 -21.31 21.69 13.57
N LYS A 36 -20.98 20.87 14.60
CA LYS A 36 -19.94 19.84 14.48
C LYS A 36 -20.37 18.67 13.60
N ILE A 37 -21.64 18.26 13.62
CA ILE A 37 -22.20 17.24 12.72
C ILE A 37 -22.21 17.76 11.29
N LEU A 38 -22.65 19.00 11.06
CA LEU A 38 -22.60 19.63 9.74
C LEU A 38 -21.14 19.74 9.25
N TYR A 39 -20.22 20.24 10.08
CA TYR A 39 -18.79 20.31 9.74
C TYR A 39 -18.18 18.93 9.46
N ARG A 40 -18.47 17.90 10.27
CA ARG A 40 -18.00 16.53 10.03
C ARG A 40 -18.59 15.94 8.76
N SER A 41 -19.87 16.19 8.46
CA SER A 41 -20.50 15.73 7.23
C SER A 41 -19.88 16.38 5.99
N ILE A 42 -19.63 17.68 6.02
CA ILE A 42 -18.99 18.43 4.94
C ILE A 42 -17.53 17.98 4.77
N LEU A 43 -16.79 17.82 5.87
CA LEU A 43 -15.41 17.33 5.85
C LEU A 43 -15.32 15.91 5.27
N LEU A 44 -16.24 15.00 5.63
CA LEU A 44 -16.30 13.66 5.07
C LEU A 44 -16.59 13.67 3.56
N VAL A 45 -17.52 14.52 3.10
CA VAL A 45 -17.83 14.66 1.67
C VAL A 45 -16.64 15.20 0.89
N LEU A 46 -15.91 16.18 1.43
CA LEU A 46 -14.69 16.72 0.81
C LEU A 46 -13.56 15.68 0.74
N ILE A 47 -13.38 14.87 1.79
CA ILE A 47 -12.40 13.77 1.80
C ILE A 47 -12.78 12.73 0.74
N ILE A 48 -14.05 12.33 0.67
CA ILE A 48 -14.54 11.37 -0.34
C ILE A 48 -14.34 11.94 -1.74
N PHE A 49 -14.69 13.20 -2.00
CA PHE A 49 -14.49 13.86 -3.29
C PHE A 49 -13.00 13.91 -3.68
N CYS A 50 -12.11 14.24 -2.73
CA CYS A 50 -10.65 14.15 -2.92
C CYS A 50 -10.14 12.72 -3.16
N CYS A 51 -10.75 11.71 -2.56
CA CYS A 51 -10.40 10.31 -2.84
C CYS A 51 -10.87 9.88 -4.24
N GLN A 52 -12.02 10.37 -4.72
CA GLN A 52 -12.52 10.08 -6.06
C GLN A 52 -11.67 10.75 -7.16
N THR A 53 -11.07 11.92 -6.90
CA THR A 53 -10.14 12.56 -7.87
C THR A 53 -8.81 11.81 -8.00
N ARG A 54 -8.35 11.10 -6.97
CA ARG A 54 -7.13 10.26 -6.99
C ARG A 54 -7.32 8.92 -7.70
N LEU A 55 -8.56 8.47 -7.93
CA LEU A 55 -8.86 7.26 -8.72
C LEU A 55 -8.64 7.47 -10.23
N LEU A 56 -8.63 8.73 -10.69
CA LEU A 56 -8.27 9.07 -12.07
C LEU A 56 -6.74 9.08 -12.29
N ASP A 57 -5.95 9.37 -11.25
CA ASP A 57 -4.48 9.30 -11.32
C ASP A 57 -3.98 7.85 -11.40
N ALA A 58 -4.61 6.92 -10.68
CA ALA A 58 -4.28 5.50 -10.76
C ALA A 58 -4.55 4.90 -12.16
N LYS A 59 -5.58 5.39 -12.86
CA LYS A 59 -5.83 5.03 -14.28
C LYS A 59 -4.88 5.75 -15.24
N LYS A 60 -4.46 6.98 -14.95
CA LYS A 60 -3.46 7.71 -15.76
C LYS A 60 -2.07 7.07 -15.68
N TYR A 61 -1.70 6.47 -14.55
CA TYR A 61 -0.44 5.73 -14.41
C TYR A 61 -0.46 4.34 -15.08
N ARG A 62 -1.64 3.78 -15.35
CA ARG A 62 -1.79 2.54 -16.14
C ARG A 62 -1.83 2.79 -17.65
N ASN A 63 -2.02 4.04 -18.08
CA ASN A 63 -2.06 4.47 -19.47
C ASN A 63 -1.03 5.57 -19.77
N ALA A 64 0.10 5.60 -19.05
CA ALA A 64 1.34 5.95 -19.71
C ALA A 64 1.66 4.77 -20.62
N GLU A 65 1.10 4.82 -21.83
CA GLU A 65 1.47 3.99 -22.96
C GLU A 65 2.99 3.86 -22.97
N ASP A 66 3.49 2.71 -22.53
CA ASP A 66 4.67 1.94 -22.97
C ASP A 66 5.79 2.65 -23.77
N THR A 67 6.07 3.92 -23.51
CA THR A 67 7.09 4.72 -24.21
C THR A 67 8.50 4.29 -23.84
N ASN A 68 8.63 3.40 -22.85
CA ASN A 68 9.89 2.82 -22.40
C ASN A 68 10.21 1.47 -23.08
N LYS A 69 9.41 1.00 -24.03
CA LYS A 69 9.79 -0.16 -24.85
C LYS A 69 10.80 0.26 -25.91
N CYS A 70 11.88 -0.50 -25.98
CA CYS A 70 12.84 -0.35 -27.05
C CYS A 70 12.21 -0.70 -28.41
N THR A 71 12.41 0.17 -29.41
CA THR A 71 11.91 -0.04 -30.78
C THR A 71 13.01 -0.43 -31.76
N SER A 72 14.27 -0.36 -31.35
CA SER A 72 15.42 -0.69 -32.19
C SER A 72 15.38 -2.16 -32.63
N LYS A 73 15.82 -2.42 -33.86
CA LYS A 73 15.88 -3.79 -34.41
C LYS A 73 16.73 -4.72 -33.54
N VAL A 74 17.84 -4.21 -33.01
CA VAL A 74 18.73 -4.95 -32.12
C VAL A 74 17.98 -5.37 -30.86
N CYS A 75 17.30 -4.43 -30.20
CA CYS A 75 16.61 -4.75 -28.96
C CYS A 75 15.49 -5.76 -29.16
N LYS A 76 14.67 -5.62 -30.21
CA LYS A 76 13.62 -6.60 -30.54
C LYS A 76 14.22 -7.99 -30.75
N LYS A 77 15.28 -8.08 -31.57
CA LYS A 77 15.97 -9.34 -31.83
C LYS A 77 16.54 -9.96 -30.54
N THR A 78 17.14 -9.15 -29.66
CA THR A 78 17.64 -9.62 -28.37
C THR A 78 16.52 -10.14 -27.47
N VAL A 79 15.39 -9.45 -27.40
CA VAL A 79 14.22 -9.88 -26.63
C VAL A 79 13.66 -11.19 -27.20
N ASP A 80 13.54 -11.31 -28.52
CA ASP A 80 13.05 -12.53 -29.16
C ASP A 80 13.97 -13.74 -28.88
N MET A 81 15.29 -13.52 -28.92
CA MET A 81 16.28 -14.54 -28.55
C MET A 81 16.14 -14.94 -27.08
N LEU A 82 16.08 -13.96 -26.17
CA LEU A 82 15.92 -14.22 -24.74
C LEU A 82 14.64 -14.99 -24.44
N LEU A 83 13.51 -14.60 -25.04
CA LEU A 83 12.21 -15.24 -24.81
C LEU A 83 12.15 -16.67 -25.36
N LYS A 84 12.97 -17.01 -26.36
CA LYS A 84 13.07 -18.37 -26.91
C LYS A 84 13.68 -19.34 -25.90
N ASP A 85 14.63 -18.86 -25.09
CA ASP A 85 15.42 -19.71 -24.18
C ASP A 85 14.70 -19.97 -22.84
N ILE A 86 13.76 -19.09 -22.46
CA ILE A 86 12.97 -19.18 -21.23
C ILE A 86 11.93 -20.31 -21.31
N ASP A 87 11.92 -21.20 -20.32
CA ASP A 87 10.89 -22.23 -20.12
C ASP A 87 9.83 -21.78 -19.11
N LYS A 88 8.68 -21.34 -19.63
CA LYS A 88 7.54 -20.84 -18.82
C LYS A 88 6.78 -21.91 -18.05
N ASN A 89 7.15 -23.19 -18.20
CA ASN A 89 6.53 -24.28 -17.43
C ASN A 89 7.19 -24.48 -16.06
N VAL A 90 8.33 -23.85 -15.82
CA VAL A 90 9.05 -23.87 -14.54
C VAL A 90 8.72 -22.59 -13.78
N ASP A 91 8.43 -22.67 -12.48
CA ASP A 91 8.26 -21.47 -11.67
C ASP A 91 9.65 -20.85 -11.38
N PRO A 92 9.89 -19.56 -11.69
CA PRO A 92 11.17 -18.90 -11.40
C PRO A 92 11.52 -18.85 -9.90
N CYS A 93 10.53 -18.98 -9.01
CA CYS A 93 10.76 -19.06 -7.56
C CYS A 93 11.28 -20.42 -7.12
N ASP A 94 10.97 -21.49 -7.87
CA ASP A 94 11.37 -22.86 -7.57
C ASP A 94 12.71 -23.21 -8.22
N ASP A 95 12.88 -22.89 -9.51
CA ASP A 95 14.14 -23.07 -10.24
C ASP A 95 14.33 -22.00 -11.31
N PHE A 96 14.98 -20.90 -10.92
CA PHE A 96 15.26 -19.79 -11.83
C PHE A 96 16.17 -20.20 -13.00
N TYR A 97 17.07 -21.17 -12.82
CA TYR A 97 18.00 -21.58 -13.88
C TYR A 97 17.26 -22.32 -14.99
N HIS A 98 16.41 -23.29 -14.64
CA HIS A 98 15.57 -23.96 -15.63
C HIS A 98 14.48 -23.07 -16.19
N TYR A 99 13.93 -22.13 -15.41
CA TYR A 99 13.04 -21.12 -15.97
C TYR A 99 13.75 -20.26 -17.03
N ALA A 100 14.95 -19.77 -16.75
CA ALA A 100 15.66 -18.86 -17.65
C ALA A 100 16.27 -19.55 -18.89
N CYS A 101 16.76 -20.79 -18.73
CA CYS A 101 17.57 -21.48 -19.75
C CYS A 101 16.94 -22.81 -20.22
N GLY A 102 15.81 -23.23 -19.67
CA GLY A 102 15.29 -24.59 -19.86
C GLY A 102 15.01 -24.95 -21.31
N ASN A 103 14.63 -24.00 -22.16
CA ASN A 103 14.44 -24.27 -23.58
C ASN A 103 15.75 -24.23 -24.37
N TYR A 104 16.69 -23.38 -23.98
CA TYR A 104 18.03 -23.38 -24.56
C TYR A 104 18.69 -24.75 -24.41
N LEU A 105 18.67 -25.31 -23.20
CA LEU A 105 19.27 -26.61 -22.88
C LEU A 105 18.68 -27.78 -23.68
N LYS A 106 17.43 -27.70 -24.14
CA LYS A 106 16.79 -28.72 -24.98
C LYS A 106 17.29 -28.72 -26.42
N THR A 107 17.85 -27.60 -26.87
CA THR A 107 18.31 -27.39 -28.25
C THR A 107 19.81 -27.19 -28.37
N ALA A 108 20.48 -26.96 -27.24
CA ALA A 108 21.93 -27.00 -27.14
C ALA A 108 22.38 -28.44 -27.37
N GLU A 109 22.84 -28.72 -28.59
CA GLU A 109 23.61 -29.93 -28.87
C GLU A 109 24.80 -29.95 -27.88
N PRO A 110 25.08 -31.08 -27.20
CA PRO A 110 26.27 -31.17 -26.38
C PRO A 110 27.47 -31.10 -27.31
N ASP A 111 28.12 -29.94 -27.39
CA ASP A 111 29.48 -29.85 -27.88
C ASP A 111 30.31 -30.80 -27.02
N ILE A 112 30.64 -31.97 -27.59
CA ILE A 112 31.60 -32.93 -27.04
C ILE A 112 32.85 -32.12 -26.74
N ILE A 113 33.10 -31.88 -25.44
CA ILE A 113 34.39 -31.38 -24.96
C ILE A 113 35.40 -32.48 -25.31
N ASN A 114 36.20 -32.25 -26.35
CA ASN A 114 37.46 -32.97 -26.57
C ASN A 114 38.60 -32.11 -26.04
#